data_AF-A0A102D586-F1
#
_entry.id   AF-A0A102D586-F1
#
_cell.length_a   1.000
_cell.length_b   1.000
_cell.length_c   1.000
_cell.angle_alpha   90.00
_cell.angle_beta   90.00
_cell.angle_gamma   90.00
#
_symmetry.space_group_name_H-M   'P 1'
#
loop_
_entity.id
_entity.type
_entity.pdbx_description
1 polymer ?
#
loop_
_entity_poly.entity_id
_entity_poly.type
_entity_poly.pdbx_seq_one_letter_code
_entity_poly.pdbx_strand_id
1 'polypeptide(L)'
;MKDEQAIAQQADEILLHDLKDRVFTRQLAEVYLLIDNVSSVSSKQMPKAPLSNELFTSAFANPNAWLSEICAIPWPPHIKRADRDHQAAKVVCARDLLNEAAAPANGATIAFTQLVLNRVPILNGPGWLWRLFHAKPKPATAEQGEQQTQTPSPMLATAISFDPGEMASLAYPGMVSAAFTFRILTFVLIGVLIFWTAMTFSLSWTVAAGNTMLADFRQAASEVTSARQHILIAQQPAGANGAAQASAIPQPAVPSANEAQHDAASETLDRQTGVPGLTPDAFCGDADKSTTNPLLQSLAHHKLCEDLLAADTHLNDAQADLAQWSHQERRWFELAWLAAVRPGRDPLNPGEAGRINAEWISAWLQVMGNVILPIFYGVIGAGAAVARNLAGKVRDTLLTPRDGILAWINIGLGGIIGGCIGLFITPDATGQTTALGHLSTSALCFLAGFSVEGVFQMLERLASTAFSTQNPAKKT
;
A
#
# COMPACT_ATOMS: atom_id res chain seq x y z
N MET A 1 1.64 -39.76 58.29
CA MET A 1 0.60 -40.28 57.36
C MET A 1 -0.76 -39.60 57.54
N LYS A 2 -1.44 -39.65 58.69
CA LYS A 2 -2.76 -38.95 58.85
C LYS A 2 -2.65 -37.43 58.71
N ASP A 3 -1.63 -36.82 59.32
CA ASP A 3 -1.44 -35.37 59.25
C ASP A 3 -1.08 -34.89 57.84
N GLU A 4 -0.35 -35.70 57.08
CA GLU A 4 0.04 -35.41 55.70
C GLU A 4 -1.16 -35.41 54.74
N GLN A 5 -2.14 -36.31 54.96
CA GLN A 5 -3.40 -36.32 54.21
C GLN A 5 -4.28 -35.09 54.53
N ALA A 6 -4.32 -34.65 55.79
CA ALA A 6 -5.06 -33.46 56.18
C ALA A 6 -4.46 -32.17 55.55
N ILE A 7 -3.14 -32.07 55.51
CA ILE A 7 -2.43 -30.95 54.87
C ILE A 7 -2.71 -30.92 53.35
N ALA A 8 -2.67 -32.09 52.68
CA ALA A 8 -2.95 -32.17 51.25
C ALA A 8 -4.39 -31.76 50.89
N GLN A 9 -5.38 -32.18 51.70
CA GLN A 9 -6.78 -31.79 51.51
C GLN A 9 -7.00 -30.29 51.72
N GLN A 10 -6.37 -29.70 52.73
CA GLN A 10 -6.46 -28.26 52.98
C GLN A 10 -5.82 -27.45 51.85
N ALA A 11 -4.70 -27.92 51.29
CA ALA A 11 -4.04 -27.26 50.15
C ALA A 11 -4.92 -27.28 48.89
N ASP A 12 -5.59 -28.40 48.61
CA ASP A 12 -6.51 -28.52 47.46
C ASP A 12 -7.75 -27.63 47.62
N GLU A 13 -8.31 -27.52 48.84
CA GLU A 13 -9.43 -26.60 49.12
C GLU A 13 -9.02 -25.13 48.91
N ILE A 14 -7.82 -24.74 49.34
CA ILE A 14 -7.28 -23.39 49.15
C ILE A 14 -7.08 -23.10 47.65
N LEU A 15 -6.53 -24.06 46.89
CA LEU A 15 -6.30 -23.92 45.46
C LEU A 15 -7.61 -23.82 44.68
N LEU A 16 -8.59 -24.67 44.99
CA LEU A 16 -9.92 -24.61 44.39
C LEU A 16 -10.62 -23.28 44.69
N HIS A 17 -10.49 -22.79 45.92
CA HIS A 17 -11.05 -21.51 46.34
C HIS A 17 -10.46 -20.35 45.53
N ASP A 18 -9.13 -20.32 45.38
CA ASP A 18 -8.41 -19.32 44.60
C ASP A 18 -8.77 -19.39 43.10
N LEU A 19 -8.92 -20.59 42.53
CA LEU A 19 -9.42 -20.75 41.16
C LEU A 19 -10.83 -20.19 40.98
N LYS A 20 -11.75 -20.45 41.93
CA LYS A 20 -13.11 -19.91 41.88
C LYS A 20 -13.12 -18.39 41.96
N ASP A 21 -12.30 -17.80 42.83
CA ASP A 21 -12.19 -16.34 42.95
C ASP A 21 -11.61 -15.70 41.68
N ARG A 22 -10.60 -16.34 41.06
CA ARG A 22 -10.05 -15.90 39.77
C ARG A 22 -11.07 -15.98 38.65
N VAL A 23 -11.83 -17.08 38.57
CA VAL A 23 -12.90 -17.24 37.56
C VAL A 23 -13.99 -16.18 37.78
N PHE A 24 -14.43 -15.97 39.02
CA PHE A 24 -15.43 -14.95 39.31
C PHE A 24 -14.94 -13.55 38.94
N THR A 25 -13.72 -13.18 39.35
CA THR A 25 -13.11 -11.88 39.04
C THR A 25 -13.04 -11.65 37.53
N ARG A 26 -12.68 -12.68 36.77
CA ARG A 26 -12.64 -12.65 35.30
C ARG A 26 -14.03 -12.38 34.70
N GLN A 27 -15.06 -13.09 35.18
CA GLN A 27 -16.44 -12.93 34.71
C GLN A 27 -17.01 -11.56 35.06
N LEU A 28 -16.72 -11.06 36.26
CA LEU A 28 -17.14 -9.73 36.69
C LEU A 28 -16.48 -8.62 35.86
N ALA A 29 -15.17 -8.75 35.58
CA ALA A 29 -14.46 -7.82 34.69
C ALA A 29 -15.06 -7.81 33.28
N GLU A 30 -15.43 -8.97 32.74
CA GLU A 30 -16.12 -9.06 31.45
C GLU A 30 -17.49 -8.36 31.46
N VAL A 31 -18.27 -8.54 32.52
CA VAL A 31 -19.56 -7.84 32.68
C VAL A 31 -19.37 -6.33 32.72
N TYR A 32 -18.38 -5.80 33.45
CA TYR A 32 -18.10 -4.37 33.45
C TYR A 32 -17.68 -3.83 32.07
N LEU A 33 -16.86 -4.57 31.32
CA LEU A 33 -16.50 -4.21 29.95
C LEU A 33 -17.71 -4.16 29.02
N LEU A 34 -18.63 -5.11 29.18
CA LEU A 34 -19.87 -5.13 28.40
C LEU A 34 -20.79 -3.97 28.77
N ILE A 35 -20.93 -3.63 30.06
CA ILE A 35 -21.69 -2.47 30.52
C ILE A 35 -21.11 -1.18 29.94
N ASP A 36 -19.79 -1.01 30.00
CA ASP A 36 -19.09 0.15 29.44
C ASP A 36 -19.32 0.26 27.92
N ASN A 37 -19.21 -0.85 27.18
CA ASN A 37 -19.46 -0.87 25.74
C ASN A 37 -20.93 -0.58 25.37
N VAL A 38 -21.90 -1.18 26.07
CA VAL A 38 -23.33 -0.97 25.79
C VAL A 38 -23.76 0.45 26.15
N SER A 39 -23.18 1.04 27.20
CA SER A 39 -23.51 2.41 27.63
C SER A 39 -22.80 3.51 26.83
N SER A 40 -21.61 3.24 26.28
CA SER A 40 -20.86 4.21 25.48
C SER A 40 -21.37 4.34 24.04
N VAL A 41 -22.00 3.29 23.49
CA VAL A 41 -22.53 3.30 22.13
C VAL A 41 -23.91 3.95 22.12
N SER A 42 -24.02 5.15 21.54
CA SER A 42 -25.28 5.93 21.50
C SER A 42 -26.45 5.25 20.81
N SER A 43 -26.20 4.26 19.94
CA SER A 43 -27.23 3.48 19.26
C SER A 43 -27.75 2.30 20.07
N LYS A 44 -27.09 1.93 21.18
CA LYS A 44 -27.46 0.79 22.02
C LYS A 44 -28.21 1.29 23.25
N GLN A 45 -29.24 0.54 23.64
CA GLN A 45 -29.97 0.76 24.89
C GLN A 45 -29.63 -0.37 25.85
N MET A 46 -29.55 -0.04 27.15
CA MET A 46 -29.38 -1.05 28.18
C MET A 46 -30.56 -2.04 28.12
N PRO A 47 -30.30 -3.36 28.04
CA PRO A 47 -31.36 -4.34 27.93
C PRO A 47 -32.26 -4.34 29.17
N LYS A 48 -33.57 -4.50 28.95
CA LYS A 48 -34.52 -4.76 30.02
C LYS A 48 -34.39 -6.21 30.48
N ALA A 49 -34.66 -6.47 31.75
CA ALA A 49 -34.60 -7.82 32.30
C ALA A 49 -35.56 -8.76 31.56
N PRO A 50 -35.11 -9.97 31.16
CA PRO A 50 -35.97 -10.96 30.53
C PRO A 50 -36.86 -11.62 31.59
N LEU A 51 -38.02 -11.01 31.85
CA LEU A 51 -38.97 -11.48 32.88
C LEU A 51 -39.51 -12.90 32.62
N SER A 52 -39.42 -13.39 31.39
CA SER A 52 -39.79 -14.75 31.01
C SER A 52 -38.73 -15.80 31.34
N ASN A 53 -37.50 -15.39 31.70
CA ASN A 53 -36.42 -16.32 32.01
C ASN A 53 -36.39 -16.61 33.53
N GLU A 54 -36.79 -17.82 33.91
CA GLU A 54 -36.80 -18.29 35.30
C GLU A 54 -35.40 -18.27 35.94
N LEU A 55 -34.35 -18.57 35.17
CA LEU A 55 -32.97 -18.53 35.67
C LEU A 55 -32.57 -17.09 36.02
N PHE A 56 -32.91 -16.12 35.17
CA PHE A 56 -32.61 -14.71 35.45
C PHE A 56 -33.41 -14.20 36.65
N THR A 57 -34.71 -14.49 36.70
CA THR A 57 -35.58 -14.02 37.80
C THR A 57 -35.26 -14.68 39.13
N SER A 58 -34.76 -15.92 39.14
CA SER A 58 -34.27 -16.58 40.36
C SER A 58 -32.90 -16.07 40.82
N ALA A 59 -32.07 -15.58 39.89
CA ALA A 59 -30.75 -15.05 40.21
C ALA A 59 -30.82 -13.67 40.89
N PHE A 60 -31.80 -12.82 40.55
CA PHE A 60 -31.91 -11.45 41.06
C PHE A 60 -33.12 -11.25 41.97
N ALA A 61 -32.95 -10.50 43.06
CA ALA A 61 -34.05 -10.20 43.98
C ALA A 61 -35.08 -9.27 43.35
N ASN A 62 -34.62 -8.30 42.54
CA ASN A 62 -35.46 -7.46 41.72
C ASN A 62 -34.93 -7.45 40.28
N PRO A 63 -35.57 -8.17 39.35
CA PRO A 63 -35.14 -8.22 37.95
C PRO A 63 -35.01 -6.83 37.33
N ASN A 64 -35.86 -5.86 37.67
CA ASN A 64 -35.79 -4.51 37.12
C ASN A 64 -34.61 -3.68 37.66
N ALA A 65 -34.00 -4.10 38.77
CA ALA A 65 -32.86 -3.45 39.41
C ALA A 65 -31.55 -4.25 39.25
N TRP A 66 -31.52 -5.25 38.36
CA TRP A 66 -30.37 -6.16 38.17
C TRP A 66 -29.04 -5.42 37.97
N LEU A 67 -29.05 -4.33 37.20
CA LEU A 67 -27.85 -3.53 36.93
C LEU A 67 -27.30 -2.88 38.21
N SER A 68 -28.19 -2.38 39.07
CA SER A 68 -27.78 -1.82 40.37
C SER A 68 -27.25 -2.91 41.31
N GLU A 69 -27.81 -4.13 41.26
CA GLU A 69 -27.29 -5.26 42.04
C GLU A 69 -25.89 -5.70 41.57
N ILE A 70 -25.62 -5.67 40.26
CA ILE A 70 -24.28 -5.96 39.70
C ILE A 70 -23.30 -4.85 40.05
N CYS A 71 -23.68 -3.57 39.90
CA CYS A 71 -22.83 -2.43 40.25
C CYS A 71 -22.56 -2.32 41.76
N ALA A 72 -23.37 -2.95 42.61
CA ALA A 72 -23.16 -3.01 44.05
C ALA A 72 -22.08 -4.03 44.47
N ILE A 73 -21.64 -4.91 43.56
CA ILE A 73 -20.53 -5.83 43.84
C ILE A 73 -19.24 -4.99 43.90
N PRO A 74 -18.53 -4.96 45.04
CA PRO A 74 -17.32 -4.16 45.16
C PRO A 74 -16.20 -4.69 44.26
N TRP A 75 -15.34 -3.79 43.77
CA TRP A 75 -14.10 -4.13 43.08
C TRP A 75 -12.89 -3.76 43.95
N PRO A 76 -11.96 -4.68 44.24
CA PRO A 76 -11.97 -6.10 43.87
C PRO A 76 -13.09 -6.88 44.60
N PRO A 77 -13.54 -8.02 44.06
CA PRO A 77 -14.64 -8.77 44.64
C PRO A 77 -14.22 -9.43 45.95
N HIS A 78 -14.78 -8.96 47.08
CA HIS A 78 -14.63 -9.59 48.39
C HIS A 78 -15.86 -10.44 48.71
N ILE A 79 -15.87 -11.68 48.23
CA ILE A 79 -17.05 -12.54 48.36
C ILE A 79 -16.90 -13.47 49.55
N LYS A 80 -17.84 -13.38 50.50
CA LYS A 80 -17.97 -14.36 51.56
C LYS A 80 -18.34 -15.71 50.94
N ARG A 81 -17.74 -16.81 51.43
CA ARG A 81 -17.97 -18.17 50.89
C ARG A 81 -19.45 -18.53 50.73
N ALA A 82 -20.32 -18.07 51.65
CA ALA A 82 -21.74 -18.37 51.63
C ALA A 82 -22.52 -17.73 50.46
N ASP A 83 -22.08 -16.58 49.95
CA ASP A 83 -22.81 -15.82 48.92
C ASP A 83 -22.25 -16.02 47.51
N ARG A 84 -21.16 -16.79 47.38
CA ARG A 84 -20.38 -16.90 46.14
C ARG A 84 -21.18 -17.48 44.99
N ASP A 85 -21.86 -18.59 45.21
CA ASP A 85 -22.57 -19.28 44.15
C ASP A 85 -23.75 -18.43 43.65
N HIS A 86 -24.42 -17.71 44.55
CA HIS A 86 -25.50 -16.79 44.19
C HIS A 86 -24.99 -15.57 43.41
N GLN A 87 -23.88 -14.95 43.84
CA GLN A 87 -23.27 -13.84 43.08
C GLN A 87 -22.73 -14.31 41.72
N ALA A 88 -22.14 -15.51 41.64
CA ALA A 88 -21.67 -16.07 40.38
C ALA A 88 -22.83 -16.28 39.39
N ALA A 89 -23.98 -16.77 39.86
CA ALA A 89 -25.18 -16.90 39.04
C ALA A 89 -25.67 -15.55 38.49
N LYS A 90 -25.68 -14.50 39.32
CA LYS A 90 -26.00 -13.12 38.89
C LYS A 90 -25.07 -12.65 37.78
N VAL A 91 -23.75 -12.79 37.97
CA VAL A 91 -22.75 -12.36 36.98
C VAL A 91 -22.90 -13.10 35.66
N VAL A 92 -23.14 -14.42 35.68
CA VAL A 92 -23.36 -15.21 34.45
C VAL A 92 -24.62 -14.77 33.73
N CYS A 93 -25.74 -14.60 34.45
CA CYS A 93 -27.00 -14.14 33.85
C CYS A 93 -26.88 -12.72 33.26
N ALA A 94 -26.20 -11.81 33.97
CA ALA A 94 -25.93 -10.47 33.47
C ALA A 94 -25.04 -10.50 32.23
N ARG A 95 -24.00 -11.33 32.22
CA ARG A 95 -23.10 -11.48 31.06
C ARG A 95 -23.84 -11.93 29.82
N ASP A 96 -24.69 -12.95 29.93
CA ASP A 96 -25.40 -13.50 28.77
C ASP A 96 -26.39 -12.47 28.19
N LEU A 97 -27.13 -11.76 29.05
CA LEU A 97 -28.01 -10.65 28.64
C LEU A 97 -27.24 -9.50 27.96
N LEU A 98 -26.09 -9.14 28.51
CA LEU A 98 -25.25 -8.07 27.98
C LEU A 98 -24.54 -8.46 26.68
N ASN A 99 -24.15 -9.73 26.52
CA ASN A 99 -23.60 -10.22 25.25
C ASN A 99 -24.66 -10.18 24.14
N GLU A 100 -25.92 -10.52 24.44
CA GLU A 100 -27.02 -10.37 23.48
C GLU A 100 -27.22 -8.90 23.09
N ALA A 101 -27.19 -7.97 24.05
CA ALA A 101 -27.30 -6.53 23.78
C ALA A 101 -26.05 -5.95 23.08
N ALA A 102 -24.87 -6.56 23.29
CA ALA A 102 -23.63 -6.13 22.68
C ALA A 102 -23.49 -6.55 21.21
N ALA A 103 -24.32 -7.49 20.73
CA ALA A 103 -24.30 -7.98 19.36
C ALA A 103 -24.24 -6.83 18.33
N PRO A 104 -23.42 -6.95 17.27
CA PRO A 104 -22.63 -8.11 16.86
C PRO A 104 -21.31 -8.33 17.65
N ALA A 105 -20.95 -7.43 18.57
CA ALA A 105 -19.75 -7.58 19.40
C ALA A 105 -19.98 -8.56 20.56
N ASN A 106 -18.90 -9.13 21.09
CA ASN A 106 -18.94 -9.95 22.29
C ASN A 106 -17.86 -9.49 23.29
N GLY A 107 -17.90 -10.00 24.52
CA GLY A 107 -16.92 -9.64 25.55
C GLY A 107 -15.46 -9.80 25.09
N ALA A 108 -15.17 -10.80 24.25
CA ALA A 108 -13.83 -11.04 23.72
C ALA A 108 -13.37 -10.00 22.70
N THR A 109 -14.20 -9.60 21.72
CA THR A 109 -13.85 -8.56 20.74
C THR A 109 -13.74 -7.19 21.38
N ILE A 110 -14.60 -6.90 22.36
CA ILE A 110 -14.55 -5.65 23.13
C ILE A 110 -13.25 -5.59 23.94
N ALA A 111 -12.95 -6.63 24.70
CA ALA A 111 -11.71 -6.71 25.47
C ALA A 111 -10.47 -6.61 24.57
N PHE A 112 -10.45 -7.30 23.43
CA PHE A 112 -9.35 -7.21 22.47
C PHE A 112 -9.20 -5.77 21.92
N THR A 113 -10.31 -5.14 21.55
CA THR A 113 -10.31 -3.74 21.07
C THR A 113 -9.74 -2.80 22.13
N GLN A 114 -10.20 -2.93 23.38
CA GLN A 114 -9.71 -2.11 24.50
C GLN A 114 -8.21 -2.37 24.77
N LEU A 115 -7.75 -3.62 24.71
CA LEU A 115 -6.32 -3.93 24.84
C LEU A 115 -5.45 -3.30 23.74
N VAL A 116 -5.99 -3.17 22.52
CA VAL A 116 -5.31 -2.50 21.40
C VAL A 116 -5.28 -0.97 21.58
N LEU A 117 -6.35 -0.37 22.15
CA LEU A 117 -6.49 1.08 22.33
C LEU A 117 -5.82 1.62 23.62
N ASN A 118 -6.00 0.96 24.76
CA ASN A 118 -5.82 1.56 26.10
C ASN A 118 -4.41 1.49 26.70
N ARG A 119 -3.35 1.36 25.89
CA ARG A 119 -1.96 1.51 26.37
C ARG A 119 -1.17 2.50 25.55
N VAL A 120 -1.56 3.77 25.59
CA VAL A 120 -0.75 4.85 25.00
C VAL A 120 -0.37 5.93 26.01
N PRO A 121 0.75 5.72 26.73
CA PRO A 121 1.76 6.77 26.93
C PRO A 121 2.89 6.72 25.89
N ILE A 122 2.78 5.84 24.88
CA ILE A 122 3.88 5.53 23.93
C ILE A 122 4.04 6.59 22.83
N LEU A 123 3.15 7.59 22.74
CA LEU A 123 3.28 8.70 21.79
C LEU A 123 4.28 9.79 22.21
N ASN A 124 4.99 9.65 23.33
CA ASN A 124 5.99 10.64 23.75
C ASN A 124 7.40 10.46 23.11
N GLY A 125 7.54 9.68 22.03
CA GLY A 125 8.69 9.85 21.13
C GLY A 125 9.08 8.64 20.28
N PRO A 126 9.80 8.85 19.16
CA PRO A 126 10.24 7.81 18.21
C PRO A 126 11.19 6.74 18.78
N GLY A 127 11.70 6.91 20.00
CA GLY A 127 12.64 5.99 20.64
C GLY A 127 12.09 4.60 21.01
N TRP A 128 10.77 4.43 21.05
CA TRP A 128 10.16 3.12 21.39
C TRP A 128 10.38 2.07 20.30
N LEU A 129 10.34 2.48 19.03
CA LEU A 129 10.62 1.60 17.87
C LEU A 129 12.05 1.05 17.98
N TRP A 130 13.01 1.92 18.30
CA TRP A 130 14.41 1.54 18.53
C TRP A 130 14.56 0.56 19.70
N ARG A 131 13.84 0.75 20.81
CA ARG A 131 13.85 -0.19 21.93
C ARG A 131 13.25 -1.54 21.58
N LEU A 132 12.26 -1.60 20.68
CA LEU A 132 11.62 -2.87 20.31
C LEU A 132 12.51 -3.73 19.41
N PHE A 133 13.27 -3.11 18.51
CA PHE A 133 14.24 -3.82 17.66
C PHE A 133 15.56 -4.18 18.37
N HIS A 134 15.90 -3.48 19.46
CA HIS A 134 17.13 -3.72 20.22
C HIS A 134 16.93 -4.29 21.62
N ALA A 135 15.69 -4.52 22.06
CA ALA A 135 15.42 -5.22 23.30
C ALA A 135 15.79 -6.71 23.11
N LYS A 136 16.98 -7.09 23.60
CA LYS A 136 17.26 -8.50 23.85
C LYS A 136 16.13 -9.04 24.73
N PRO A 137 15.48 -10.17 24.36
CA PRO A 137 14.46 -10.78 25.19
C PRO A 137 15.08 -11.03 26.56
N LYS A 138 14.64 -10.28 27.57
CA LYS A 138 15.04 -10.55 28.94
C LYS A 138 14.39 -11.91 29.24
N PRO A 139 15.17 -12.97 29.50
CA PRO A 139 14.59 -14.26 29.82
C PRO A 139 13.61 -14.04 30.97
N ALA A 140 12.44 -14.65 30.87
CA ALA A 140 11.43 -14.62 31.91
C ALA A 140 12.05 -15.23 33.18
N THR A 141 12.66 -14.39 34.01
CA THR A 141 13.07 -14.78 35.35
C THR A 141 11.78 -15.05 36.09
N ALA A 142 11.55 -16.33 36.39
CA ALA A 142 10.49 -16.77 37.27
C ALA A 142 10.47 -15.85 38.49
N GLU A 143 9.33 -15.19 38.72
CA GLU A 143 9.02 -14.54 39.98
C GLU A 143 9.03 -15.62 41.07
N GLN A 144 10.20 -15.80 41.70
CA GLN A 144 10.30 -16.47 42.99
C GLN A 144 9.86 -15.48 44.06
N GLY A 145 8.97 -15.97 44.92
CA GLY A 145 8.19 -15.18 45.86
C GLY A 145 9.04 -14.31 46.77
N GLU A 146 8.79 -13.01 46.69
CA GLU A 146 9.17 -12.05 47.71
C GLU A 146 7.96 -11.87 48.63
N GLN A 147 8.05 -12.50 49.81
CA GLN A 147 7.09 -12.31 50.90
C GLN A 147 7.10 -10.84 51.33
N GLN A 148 6.10 -10.10 50.87
CA GLN A 148 5.84 -8.73 51.28
C GLN A 148 5.30 -8.72 52.72
N THR A 149 6.14 -8.29 53.64
CA THR A 149 5.79 -8.00 55.02
C THR A 149 4.74 -6.89 55.05
N GLN A 150 3.54 -7.24 55.54
CA GLN A 150 2.39 -6.37 55.67
C GLN A 150 2.62 -5.31 56.75
N THR A 151 2.71 -4.04 56.35
CA THR A 151 2.34 -2.90 57.19
C THR A 151 1.09 -2.25 56.60
N PRO A 152 0.02 -2.05 57.40
CA PRO A 152 -1.24 -1.52 56.90
C PRO A 152 -1.15 0.01 56.77
N SER A 153 -0.73 0.49 55.61
CA SER A 153 -0.82 1.92 55.27
C SER A 153 -2.23 2.27 54.79
N PRO A 154 -2.83 3.37 55.27
CA PRO A 154 -4.12 3.89 54.80
C PRO A 154 -3.95 4.66 53.47
N MET A 155 -3.50 3.96 52.42
CA MET A 155 -3.34 4.47 51.05
C MET A 155 -4.18 3.72 50.01
N LEU A 156 -5.10 2.84 50.42
CA LEU A 156 -5.92 2.01 49.52
C LEU A 156 -7.27 2.64 49.16
N ALA A 157 -7.33 3.98 49.10
CA ALA A 157 -8.46 4.75 48.58
C ALA A 157 -8.01 5.75 47.51
N THR A 158 -6.80 5.60 46.99
CA THR A 158 -6.38 6.27 45.76
C THR A 158 -7.20 5.65 44.63
N ALA A 159 -8.13 6.45 44.11
CA ALA A 159 -9.01 6.15 42.99
C ALA A 159 -8.38 5.13 42.04
N ILE A 160 -8.85 3.89 42.12
CA ILE A 160 -8.68 2.91 41.05
C ILE A 160 -9.40 3.55 39.88
N SER A 161 -8.67 4.32 39.06
CA SER A 161 -9.15 4.71 37.76
C SER A 161 -9.45 3.39 37.07
N PHE A 162 -10.74 3.09 36.92
CA PHE A 162 -11.22 1.94 36.16
C PHE A 162 -10.64 2.08 34.76
N ASP A 163 -9.45 1.52 34.53
CA ASP A 163 -8.82 1.48 33.22
C ASP A 163 -9.42 0.29 32.49
N PRO A 164 -10.23 0.50 31.43
CA PRO A 164 -10.77 -0.57 30.61
C PRO A 164 -9.70 -1.57 30.14
N GLY A 165 -8.45 -1.13 29.97
CA GLY A 165 -7.33 -1.97 29.57
C GLY A 165 -6.93 -2.99 30.64
N GLU A 166 -6.93 -2.61 31.92
CA GLU A 166 -6.64 -3.53 33.02
C GLU A 166 -7.78 -4.55 33.17
N MET A 167 -9.03 -4.11 33.12
CA MET A 167 -10.19 -5.00 33.14
C MET A 167 -10.19 -5.98 31.97
N ALA A 168 -9.84 -5.53 30.76
CA ALA A 168 -9.69 -6.41 29.60
C ALA A 168 -8.57 -7.44 29.77
N SER A 169 -7.45 -7.05 30.39
CA SER A 169 -6.34 -7.96 30.67
C SER A 169 -6.68 -9.01 31.72
N LEU A 170 -7.50 -8.65 32.72
CA LEU A 170 -8.00 -9.56 33.74
C LEU A 170 -9.08 -10.50 33.19
N ALA A 171 -10.00 -9.97 32.37
CA ALA A 171 -11.05 -10.74 31.73
C ALA A 171 -10.48 -11.74 30.70
N TYR A 172 -9.38 -11.39 30.02
CA TYR A 172 -8.82 -12.19 28.93
C TYR A 172 -7.28 -12.16 28.88
N PRO A 173 -6.60 -12.80 29.84
CA PRO A 173 -5.13 -12.74 29.96
C PRO A 173 -4.41 -13.31 28.74
N GLY A 174 -4.96 -14.35 28.10
CA GLY A 174 -4.39 -14.95 26.90
C GLY A 174 -4.37 -14.04 25.67
N MET A 175 -5.18 -12.97 25.64
CA MET A 175 -5.26 -12.05 24.50
C MET A 175 -4.27 -10.90 24.56
N VAL A 176 -3.59 -10.68 25.68
CA VAL A 176 -2.65 -9.55 25.85
C VAL A 176 -1.49 -9.64 24.85
N SER A 177 -0.92 -10.83 24.66
CA SER A 177 0.16 -11.06 23.69
C SER A 177 -0.32 -10.88 22.24
N ALA A 178 -1.54 -11.33 21.93
CA ALA A 178 -2.13 -11.16 20.60
C ALA A 178 -2.41 -9.68 20.29
N ALA A 179 -2.91 -8.91 21.26
CA ALA A 179 -3.15 -7.47 21.10
C ALA A 179 -1.84 -6.69 20.87
N PHE A 180 -0.78 -7.04 21.61
CA PHE A 180 0.54 -6.46 21.39
C PHE A 180 1.11 -6.77 20.00
N THR A 181 0.98 -8.02 19.56
CA THR A 181 1.41 -8.45 18.21
C THR A 181 0.60 -7.72 17.14
N PHE A 182 -0.71 -7.62 17.30
CA PHE A 182 -1.59 -6.89 16.38
C PHE A 182 -1.23 -5.41 16.28
N ARG A 183 -0.88 -4.78 17.41
CA ARG A 183 -0.43 -3.39 17.44
C ARG A 183 0.86 -3.20 16.67
N ILE A 184 1.88 -4.03 16.93
CA ILE A 184 3.14 -3.98 16.16
C ILE A 184 2.84 -4.16 14.67
N LEU A 185 2.01 -5.15 14.33
CA LEU A 185 1.61 -5.43 12.96
C LEU A 185 0.93 -4.23 12.30
N THR A 186 0.04 -3.52 13.03
CA THR A 186 -0.65 -2.32 12.54
C THR A 186 0.31 -1.15 12.34
N PHE A 187 1.26 -0.93 13.26
CA PHE A 187 2.29 0.10 13.09
C PHE A 187 3.23 -0.21 11.93
N VAL A 188 3.66 -1.46 11.79
CA VAL A 188 4.46 -1.92 10.65
C VAL A 188 3.67 -1.73 9.36
N LEU A 189 2.38 -2.09 9.34
CA LEU A 189 1.52 -1.89 8.20
C LEU A 189 1.42 -0.41 7.79
N ILE A 190 1.15 0.49 8.73
CA ILE A 190 1.10 1.94 8.47
C ILE A 190 2.46 2.43 7.95
N GLY A 191 3.57 2.01 8.57
CA GLY A 191 4.92 2.36 8.14
C GLY A 191 5.21 1.88 6.72
N VAL A 192 4.84 0.65 6.38
CA VAL A 192 4.97 0.07 5.04
C VAL A 192 4.11 0.85 4.05
N LEU A 193 2.88 1.23 4.37
CA LEU A 193 2.02 2.01 3.48
C LEU A 193 2.55 3.42 3.23
N ILE A 194 3.08 4.10 4.26
CA ILE A 194 3.72 5.42 4.10
C ILE A 194 4.97 5.30 3.21
N PHE A 195 5.83 4.32 3.51
CA PHE A 195 7.02 4.06 2.71
C PHE A 195 6.67 3.75 1.25
N TRP A 196 5.69 2.87 1.04
CA TRP A 196 5.22 2.49 -0.29
C TRP A 196 4.61 3.67 -1.06
N THR A 197 3.88 4.54 -0.37
CA THR A 197 3.32 5.78 -0.96
C THR A 197 4.43 6.72 -1.39
N ALA A 198 5.44 6.94 -0.55
CA ALA A 198 6.61 7.75 -0.90
C ALA A 198 7.35 7.16 -2.11
N MET A 199 7.57 5.84 -2.12
CA MET A 199 8.18 5.13 -3.23
C MET A 199 7.36 5.28 -4.53
N THR A 200 6.03 5.23 -4.45
CA THR A 200 5.15 5.43 -5.60
C THR A 200 5.23 6.86 -6.14
N PHE A 201 5.28 7.87 -5.26
CA PHE A 201 5.46 9.26 -5.68
C PHE A 201 6.81 9.47 -6.34
N SER A 202 7.88 8.89 -5.81
CA SER A 202 9.19 8.91 -6.44
C SER A 202 9.14 8.27 -7.83
N LEU A 203 8.61 7.06 -7.97
CA LEU A 203 8.49 6.39 -9.29
C LEU A 203 7.61 7.17 -10.27
N SER A 204 6.51 7.76 -9.81
CA SER A 204 5.66 8.59 -10.66
C SER A 204 6.41 9.83 -11.15
N TRP A 205 7.24 10.43 -10.30
CA TRP A 205 8.08 11.56 -10.67
C TRP A 205 9.14 11.16 -11.71
N THR A 206 9.82 10.03 -11.50
CA THR A 206 10.89 9.57 -12.41
C THR A 206 10.35 9.23 -13.79
N VAL A 207 9.18 8.57 -13.87
CA VAL A 207 8.51 8.29 -15.15
C VAL A 207 8.08 9.58 -15.86
N ALA A 208 7.53 10.55 -15.13
CA ALA A 208 7.13 11.83 -15.71
C ALA A 208 8.33 12.60 -16.27
N ALA A 209 9.41 12.71 -15.51
CA ALA A 209 10.64 13.39 -15.93
C ALA A 209 11.32 12.69 -17.11
N GLY A 210 11.36 11.35 -17.11
CA GLY A 210 11.90 10.58 -18.23
C GLY A 210 11.09 10.77 -19.53
N ASN A 211 9.75 10.82 -19.43
CA ASN A 211 8.89 11.05 -20.59
C ASN A 211 9.07 12.46 -21.19
N THR A 212 9.28 13.50 -20.37
CA THR A 212 9.55 14.85 -20.89
C THR A 212 10.90 14.91 -21.59
N MET A 213 11.96 14.38 -20.96
CA MET A 213 13.30 14.36 -21.57
C MET A 213 13.35 13.53 -22.85
N LEU A 214 12.62 12.41 -22.91
CA LEU A 214 12.52 11.60 -24.11
C LEU A 214 11.75 12.32 -25.23
N ALA A 215 10.72 13.09 -24.89
CA ALA A 215 9.99 13.91 -25.85
C ALA A 215 10.87 15.02 -26.44
N ASP A 216 11.62 15.73 -25.58
CA ASP A 216 12.55 16.78 -25.99
C ASP A 216 13.66 16.21 -26.89
N PHE A 217 14.22 15.06 -26.52
CA PHE A 217 15.21 14.35 -27.35
C PHE A 217 14.65 13.97 -28.74
N ARG A 218 13.43 13.40 -28.79
CA ARG A 218 12.78 13.05 -30.06
C ARG A 218 12.49 14.29 -30.92
N GLN A 219 12.09 15.39 -30.28
CA GLN A 219 11.89 16.66 -30.97
C GLN A 219 13.20 17.17 -31.57
N ALA A 220 14.27 17.26 -30.79
CA ALA A 220 15.59 17.71 -31.26
C ALA A 220 16.12 16.81 -32.40
N ALA A 221 15.94 15.49 -32.29
CA ALA A 221 16.33 14.56 -33.36
C ALA A 221 15.55 14.79 -34.67
N SER A 222 14.26 15.13 -34.57
CA SER A 222 13.43 15.48 -35.73
C SER A 222 13.83 16.82 -36.35
N GLU A 223 14.26 17.80 -35.54
CA GLU A 223 14.76 19.10 -36.00
C GLU A 223 16.06 18.94 -36.80
N VAL A 224 17.01 18.13 -36.33
CA VAL A 224 18.24 17.82 -37.09
C VAL A 224 17.92 17.12 -38.41
N THR A 225 16.99 16.16 -38.39
CA THR A 225 16.60 15.42 -39.60
C THR A 225 15.94 16.35 -40.62
N SER A 226 15.07 17.26 -40.17
CA SER A 226 14.43 18.23 -41.06
C SER A 226 15.43 19.26 -41.60
N ALA A 227 16.34 19.79 -40.78
CA ALA A 227 17.42 20.68 -41.22
C ALA A 227 18.32 20.03 -42.29
N ARG A 228 18.70 18.76 -42.10
CA ARG A 228 19.47 17.98 -43.08
C ARG A 228 18.71 17.79 -44.39
N GLN A 229 17.41 17.49 -44.34
CA GLN A 229 16.58 17.40 -45.54
C GLN A 229 16.48 18.73 -46.30
N HIS A 230 16.37 19.86 -45.60
CA HIS A 230 16.37 21.19 -46.22
C HIS A 230 17.68 21.48 -46.96
N ILE A 231 18.83 21.09 -46.40
CA ILE A 231 20.14 21.22 -47.07
C ILE A 231 20.20 20.35 -48.32
N LEU A 232 19.75 19.08 -48.25
CA LEU A 232 19.74 18.18 -49.41
C LEU A 232 18.85 18.69 -50.55
N ILE A 233 17.68 19.27 -50.23
CA ILE A 233 16.80 19.88 -51.23
C ILE A 233 17.46 21.12 -51.84
N ALA A 234 18.13 21.95 -51.03
CA ALA A 234 18.82 23.15 -51.51
C ALA A 234 20.04 22.85 -52.40
N GLN A 235 20.68 21.68 -52.22
CA GLN A 235 21.82 21.23 -53.03
C GLN A 235 21.42 20.71 -54.42
N GLN A 236 20.14 20.39 -54.66
CA GLN A 236 19.73 19.89 -55.96
C GLN A 236 19.89 21.00 -57.02
N PRO A 237 20.68 20.79 -58.09
CA PRO A 237 20.93 21.82 -59.09
C PRO A 237 19.63 22.24 -59.75
N ALA A 238 19.37 23.55 -59.82
CA ALA A 238 18.13 24.16 -60.31
C ALA A 238 17.71 23.71 -61.74
N GLY A 239 18.59 23.04 -62.49
CA GLY A 239 18.31 22.48 -63.81
C GLY A 239 17.74 21.05 -63.85
N ALA A 240 17.76 20.29 -62.74
CA ALA A 240 17.33 18.88 -62.75
C ALA A 240 15.82 18.68 -62.46
N ASN A 241 15.17 19.63 -61.78
CA ASN A 241 13.80 19.44 -61.25
C ASN A 241 12.69 20.15 -62.03
N GLY A 242 13.02 20.80 -63.17
CA GLY A 242 12.09 21.63 -63.94
C GLY A 242 10.86 20.91 -64.55
N ALA A 243 10.71 19.60 -64.39
CA ALA A 243 9.59 18.85 -64.99
C ALA A 243 8.70 18.07 -63.99
N ALA A 244 9.06 17.92 -62.71
CA ALA A 244 8.35 16.98 -61.82
C ALA A 244 7.76 17.57 -60.52
N GLN A 245 8.08 18.81 -60.13
CA GLN A 245 7.78 19.32 -58.78
C GLN A 245 6.58 20.25 -58.66
N ALA A 246 5.76 20.38 -59.71
CA ALA A 246 4.50 21.12 -59.65
C ALA A 246 3.34 20.16 -59.32
N SER A 247 3.25 19.66 -58.07
CA SER A 247 2.01 19.19 -57.39
C SER A 247 2.33 18.31 -56.16
N ALA A 248 2.84 18.88 -55.08
CA ALA A 248 2.74 18.24 -53.76
C ALA A 248 2.72 19.30 -52.66
N ILE A 249 1.53 19.62 -52.18
CA ILE A 249 1.31 20.46 -51.00
C ILE A 249 1.58 19.58 -49.77
N PRO A 250 2.45 19.98 -48.83
CA PRO A 250 2.69 19.21 -47.61
C PRO A 250 1.49 19.33 -46.67
N GLN A 251 0.82 18.22 -46.37
CA GLN A 251 -0.06 18.13 -45.20
C GLN A 251 0.80 17.90 -43.94
N PRO A 252 0.49 18.56 -42.81
CA PRO A 252 1.21 18.36 -41.56
C PRO A 252 0.97 16.95 -41.02
N ALA A 253 2.07 16.23 -40.78
CA ALA A 253 2.06 14.87 -40.25
C ALA A 253 1.68 14.85 -38.76
N VAL A 254 0.71 14.00 -38.44
CA VAL A 254 0.40 13.60 -37.05
C VAL A 254 1.41 12.51 -36.66
N PRO A 255 2.09 12.60 -35.51
CA PRO A 255 3.03 11.57 -35.08
C PRO A 255 2.25 10.31 -34.68
N SER A 256 2.41 9.24 -35.47
CA SER A 256 1.91 7.90 -35.14
C SER A 256 3.11 7.01 -34.81
N ALA A 257 2.96 6.23 -33.74
CA ALA A 257 4.01 5.55 -32.99
C ALA A 257 4.63 4.31 -33.68
N ASN A 258 5.14 4.45 -34.90
CA ASN A 258 5.92 3.41 -35.56
C ASN A 258 7.39 3.83 -35.69
N GLU A 259 8.12 3.69 -34.58
CA GLU A 259 9.53 4.11 -34.39
C GLU A 259 10.54 3.19 -35.11
N ALA A 260 10.13 2.00 -35.58
CA ALA A 260 11.03 1.03 -36.23
C ALA A 260 11.44 1.40 -37.68
N GLN A 261 10.97 2.54 -38.22
CA GLN A 261 11.18 2.89 -39.63
C GLN A 261 12.16 4.06 -39.83
N HIS A 262 12.60 4.74 -38.76
CA HIS A 262 13.53 5.87 -38.85
C HIS A 262 15.00 5.46 -38.96
N ASP A 263 15.43 4.35 -38.34
CA ASP A 263 16.83 3.93 -38.39
C ASP A 263 17.24 3.30 -39.73
N ALA A 264 16.31 2.62 -40.41
CA ALA A 264 16.54 2.11 -41.75
C ALA A 264 16.73 3.24 -42.79
N ALA A 265 16.16 4.43 -42.54
CA ALA A 265 16.23 5.57 -43.45
C ALA A 265 17.60 6.26 -43.42
N SER A 266 18.27 6.34 -42.27
CA SER A 266 19.61 6.93 -42.18
C SER A 266 20.68 6.04 -42.81
N GLU A 267 20.59 4.72 -42.64
CA GLU A 267 21.56 3.78 -43.22
C GLU A 267 21.36 3.58 -44.74
N THR A 268 20.14 3.81 -45.26
CA THR A 268 19.90 3.83 -46.71
C THR A 268 20.29 5.16 -47.36
N LEU A 269 20.28 6.28 -46.63
CA LEU A 269 20.71 7.58 -47.15
C LEU A 269 22.23 7.61 -47.41
N ASP A 270 23.04 7.03 -46.51
CA ASP A 270 24.49 6.88 -46.71
C ASP A 270 24.86 5.92 -47.85
N ARG A 271 23.94 5.04 -48.26
CA ARG A 271 24.20 4.04 -49.31
C ARG A 271 23.75 4.47 -50.70
N GLN A 272 22.87 5.46 -50.82
CA GLN A 272 22.33 5.93 -52.11
C GLN A 272 23.08 7.14 -52.70
N THR A 273 23.85 7.89 -51.91
CA THR A 273 24.75 8.93 -52.42
C THR A 273 26.11 8.33 -52.77
N GLY A 274 26.19 7.54 -53.85
CA GLY A 274 27.45 6.99 -54.38
C GLY A 274 28.48 8.02 -54.86
N VAL A 275 28.38 9.28 -54.42
CA VAL A 275 29.34 10.36 -54.64
C VAL A 275 30.14 10.54 -53.34
N PRO A 276 31.36 9.99 -53.25
CA PRO A 276 32.21 10.19 -52.09
C PRO A 276 32.58 11.67 -51.96
N GLY A 277 32.00 12.38 -50.99
CA GLY A 277 32.44 13.74 -50.63
C GLY A 277 31.37 14.76 -50.24
N LEU A 278 30.07 14.46 -50.32
CA LEU A 278 29.02 15.41 -49.89
C LEU A 278 28.38 14.97 -48.56
N THR A 279 29.09 15.17 -47.45
CA THR A 279 28.45 15.18 -46.14
C THR A 279 27.93 16.58 -45.84
N PRO A 280 26.83 16.74 -45.08
CA PRO A 280 26.36 18.05 -44.61
C PRO A 280 27.46 18.84 -43.89
N ASP A 281 28.36 18.15 -43.20
CA ASP A 281 29.52 18.74 -42.52
C ASP A 281 30.50 19.39 -43.49
N ALA A 282 30.70 18.80 -44.68
CA ALA A 282 31.51 19.40 -45.74
C ALA A 282 30.84 20.65 -46.33
N PHE A 283 29.51 20.66 -46.43
CA PHE A 283 28.75 21.80 -46.94
C PHE A 283 28.86 23.03 -46.04
N CYS A 284 28.85 22.85 -44.72
CA CYS A 284 29.02 23.96 -43.77
C CYS A 284 30.50 24.25 -43.42
N GLY A 285 31.42 23.29 -43.64
CA GLY A 285 32.85 23.44 -43.33
C GLY A 285 33.67 24.25 -44.35
N ASP A 286 33.26 24.31 -45.63
CA ASP A 286 34.04 24.96 -46.71
C ASP A 286 33.59 26.38 -47.06
N ALA A 287 32.65 26.97 -46.30
CA ALA A 287 32.09 28.30 -46.57
C ALA A 287 33.13 29.44 -46.61
N ASP A 288 34.31 29.25 -46.01
CA ASP A 288 35.36 30.27 -45.91
C ASP A 288 36.22 30.44 -47.17
N LYS A 289 36.07 29.60 -48.22
CA LYS A 289 37.03 29.55 -49.34
C LYS A 289 36.51 29.89 -50.74
N SER A 290 35.21 30.12 -50.96
CA SER A 290 34.66 30.32 -52.31
C SER A 290 34.39 31.79 -52.65
N THR A 291 35.19 32.35 -53.58
CA THR A 291 35.31 33.81 -53.80
C THR A 291 34.54 34.40 -54.98
N THR A 292 33.63 33.69 -55.67
CA THR A 292 33.11 34.22 -56.97
C THR A 292 31.61 34.01 -57.24
N ASN A 293 30.77 34.58 -56.37
CA ASN A 293 29.56 35.41 -56.65
C ASN A 293 28.63 35.41 -55.40
N PRO A 294 28.86 36.30 -54.42
CA PRO A 294 28.92 35.83 -53.03
C PRO A 294 27.92 36.43 -52.03
N LEU A 295 26.88 37.17 -52.43
CA LEU A 295 26.08 37.97 -51.46
C LEU A 295 24.66 37.49 -51.16
N LEU A 296 23.89 37.00 -52.14
CA LEU A 296 22.51 36.54 -51.88
C LEU A 296 22.44 35.02 -51.65
N GLN A 297 23.22 34.27 -52.41
CA GLN A 297 23.32 32.82 -52.28
C GLN A 297 24.00 32.44 -50.96
N SER A 298 24.97 33.26 -50.50
CA SER A 298 25.63 33.08 -49.20
C SER A 298 24.68 33.28 -48.02
N LEU A 299 23.69 34.18 -48.11
CA LEU A 299 22.80 34.47 -46.98
C LEU A 299 21.82 33.31 -46.70
N ALA A 300 21.28 32.69 -47.77
CA ALA A 300 20.44 31.50 -47.63
C ALA A 300 21.26 30.27 -47.15
N HIS A 301 22.50 30.12 -47.63
CA HIS A 301 23.40 29.05 -47.16
C HIS A 301 23.79 29.22 -45.70
N HIS A 302 24.13 30.46 -45.29
CA HIS A 302 24.51 30.76 -43.91
C HIS A 302 23.36 30.45 -42.94
N LYS A 303 22.13 30.83 -43.30
CA LYS A 303 20.96 30.53 -42.48
C LYS A 303 20.71 29.02 -42.33
N LEU A 304 20.82 28.24 -43.41
CA LEU A 304 20.65 26.78 -43.34
C LEU A 304 21.73 26.11 -42.46
N CYS A 305 22.97 26.59 -42.51
CA CYS A 305 24.03 26.09 -41.63
C CYS A 305 23.85 26.53 -40.17
N GLU A 306 23.36 27.76 -39.92
CA GLU A 306 23.01 28.23 -38.57
C GLU A 306 21.86 27.41 -37.98
N ASP A 307 20.81 27.13 -38.76
CA ASP A 307 19.68 26.30 -38.35
C ASP A 307 20.13 24.86 -38.04
N LEU A 308 21.02 24.28 -38.87
CA LEU A 308 21.60 22.95 -38.62
C LEU A 308 22.46 22.94 -37.34
N LEU A 309 23.33 23.94 -37.16
CA LEU A 309 24.20 24.04 -35.98
C LEU A 309 23.38 24.22 -34.69
N ALA A 310 22.31 25.02 -34.74
CA ALA A 310 21.39 25.19 -33.62
C ALA A 310 20.66 23.88 -33.29
N ALA A 311 20.19 23.15 -34.30
CA ALA A 311 19.55 21.84 -34.13
C ALA A 311 20.51 20.79 -33.55
N ASP A 312 21.75 20.73 -34.04
CA ASP A 312 22.77 19.81 -33.50
C ASP A 312 23.15 20.18 -32.06
N THR A 313 23.23 21.47 -31.73
CA THR A 313 23.46 21.93 -30.35
C THR A 313 22.32 21.50 -29.43
N HIS A 314 21.06 21.71 -29.86
CA HIS A 314 19.88 21.29 -29.12
C HIS A 314 19.83 19.76 -28.90
N LEU A 315 20.21 18.98 -29.91
CA LEU A 315 20.30 17.52 -29.80
C LEU A 315 21.38 17.09 -28.79
N ASN A 316 22.55 17.73 -28.80
CA ASN A 316 23.63 17.44 -27.85
C ASN A 316 23.23 17.77 -26.41
N ASP A 317 22.55 18.91 -26.19
CA ASP A 317 22.04 19.30 -24.88
C ASP A 317 20.99 18.30 -24.37
N ALA A 318 20.03 17.92 -25.23
CA ALA A 318 19.02 16.92 -24.89
C ALA A 318 19.62 15.53 -24.59
N GLN A 319 20.69 15.14 -25.29
CA GLN A 319 21.44 13.90 -25.00
C GLN A 319 22.15 13.97 -23.65
N ALA A 320 22.76 15.10 -23.32
CA ALA A 320 23.43 15.30 -22.04
C ALA A 320 22.44 15.23 -20.86
N ASP A 321 21.27 15.86 -21.00
CA ASP A 321 20.20 15.82 -20.00
C ASP A 321 19.66 14.40 -19.80
N LEU A 322 19.42 13.67 -20.89
CA LEU A 322 18.96 12.27 -20.84
C LEU A 322 20.00 11.36 -20.18
N ALA A 323 21.28 11.56 -20.50
CA ALA A 323 22.39 10.81 -19.89
C ALA A 323 22.50 11.11 -18.39
N GLN A 324 22.39 12.37 -17.99
CA GLN A 324 22.41 12.78 -16.58
C GLN A 324 21.24 12.15 -15.79
N TRP A 325 20.03 12.19 -16.35
CA TRP A 325 18.86 11.55 -15.74
C TRP A 325 19.05 10.04 -15.59
N SER A 326 19.49 9.35 -16.64
CA SER A 326 19.69 7.89 -16.59
C SER A 326 20.70 7.46 -15.52
N HIS A 327 21.75 8.25 -15.31
CA HIS A 327 22.74 8.00 -14.27
C HIS A 327 22.18 8.28 -12.87
N GLN A 328 21.34 9.30 -12.71
CA GLN A 328 20.64 9.57 -11.45
C GLN A 328 19.67 8.43 -11.10
N GLU A 329 18.89 7.95 -12.07
CA GLU A 329 18.01 6.79 -11.90
C GLU A 329 18.78 5.54 -11.49
N ARG A 330 19.89 5.25 -12.18
CA ARG A 330 20.73 4.09 -11.86
C ARG A 330 21.23 4.14 -10.42
N ARG A 331 21.61 5.30 -9.90
CA ARG A 331 22.02 5.45 -8.49
C ARG A 331 20.87 5.18 -7.51
N TRP A 332 19.67 5.64 -7.82
CA TRP A 332 18.48 5.34 -7.00
C TRP A 332 18.16 3.84 -6.99
N PHE A 333 18.20 3.19 -8.15
CA PHE A 333 17.98 1.75 -8.26
C PHE A 333 19.09 0.93 -7.62
N GLU A 334 20.36 1.32 -7.80
CA GLU A 334 21.49 0.69 -7.10
C GLU A 334 21.28 0.79 -5.58
N LEU A 335 20.95 1.97 -5.03
CA LEU A 335 20.70 2.09 -3.59
C LEU A 335 19.50 1.25 -3.11
N ALA A 336 18.42 1.19 -3.89
CA ALA A 336 17.24 0.39 -3.56
C ALA A 336 17.48 -1.12 -3.69
N TRP A 337 18.25 -1.55 -4.68
CA TRP A 337 18.49 -2.96 -5.03
C TRP A 337 19.71 -3.56 -4.33
N LEU A 338 20.76 -2.77 -4.04
CA LEU A 338 21.96 -3.19 -3.30
C LEU A 338 21.62 -3.63 -1.86
N ALA A 339 20.50 -3.18 -1.30
CA ALA A 339 19.99 -3.71 -0.04
C ALA A 339 19.47 -5.16 -0.15
N ALA A 340 19.19 -5.66 -1.36
CA ALA A 340 18.51 -6.94 -1.58
C ALA A 340 19.37 -7.98 -2.33
N VAL A 341 20.19 -7.61 -3.32
CA VAL A 341 20.95 -8.59 -4.13
C VAL A 341 22.31 -8.01 -4.58
N ARG A 342 23.39 -8.76 -4.31
CA ARG A 342 24.81 -8.37 -4.54
C ARG A 342 25.11 -7.92 -5.98
N PRO A 343 25.99 -6.92 -6.20
CA PRO A 343 26.46 -6.53 -7.52
C PRO A 343 27.77 -7.25 -7.89
N GLY A 344 27.92 -7.61 -9.16
CA GLY A 344 29.13 -8.22 -9.71
C GLY A 344 29.23 -8.06 -11.22
N ARG A 345 28.80 -6.91 -11.76
CA ARG A 345 29.00 -6.58 -13.18
C ARG A 345 29.77 -5.29 -13.32
N ASP A 346 30.86 -5.40 -14.06
CA ASP A 346 31.80 -4.31 -14.35
C ASP A 346 31.15 -3.18 -15.16
N PRO A 347 31.58 -1.93 -14.97
CA PRO A 347 31.11 -0.79 -15.74
C PRO A 347 31.49 -0.92 -17.23
N LEU A 348 30.51 -0.84 -18.12
CA LEU A 348 30.73 -0.74 -19.57
C LEU A 348 31.56 0.51 -19.92
N ASN A 349 32.41 0.38 -20.95
CA ASN A 349 33.24 1.46 -21.46
C ASN A 349 32.38 2.64 -21.97
N PRO A 350 32.73 3.90 -21.63
CA PRO A 350 31.95 5.10 -21.97
C PRO A 350 31.88 5.42 -23.48
N GLY A 351 32.74 4.80 -24.31
CA GLY A 351 32.81 5.08 -25.76
C GLY A 351 31.72 4.41 -26.61
N GLU A 352 31.11 3.31 -26.16
CA GLU A 352 29.99 2.64 -26.86
C GLU A 352 28.61 3.10 -26.36
N ALA A 353 28.56 4.00 -25.38
CA ALA A 353 27.34 4.38 -24.66
C ALA A 353 26.42 5.34 -25.44
N GLY A 354 26.86 5.96 -26.53
CA GLY A 354 26.11 7.05 -27.18
C GLY A 354 24.86 6.60 -27.95
N ARG A 355 24.86 5.40 -28.53
CA ARG A 355 23.78 4.96 -29.45
C ARG A 355 22.78 3.98 -28.83
N ILE A 356 23.08 3.42 -27.66
CA ILE A 356 22.33 2.32 -27.03
C ILE A 356 21.30 2.80 -25.98
N ASN A 357 21.21 4.10 -25.68
CA ASN A 357 20.43 4.54 -24.51
C ASN A 357 18.96 4.90 -24.79
N ALA A 358 18.61 5.49 -25.95
CA ALA A 358 17.25 6.00 -26.16
C ALA A 358 16.18 4.90 -26.25
N GLU A 359 16.43 3.82 -27.01
CA GLU A 359 15.52 2.68 -27.13
C GLU A 359 15.35 1.93 -25.80
N TRP A 360 16.44 1.76 -25.04
CA TRP A 360 16.38 1.11 -23.75
C TRP A 360 15.60 1.95 -22.74
N ILE A 361 15.82 3.27 -22.72
CA ILE A 361 15.10 4.20 -21.84
C ILE A 361 13.61 4.20 -22.18
N SER A 362 13.22 4.22 -23.46
CA SER A 362 11.82 4.19 -23.86
C SER A 362 11.15 2.87 -23.44
N ALA A 363 11.78 1.72 -23.70
CA ALA A 363 11.29 0.42 -23.26
C ALA A 363 11.19 0.33 -21.72
N TRP A 364 12.16 0.87 -21.00
CA TRP A 364 12.16 0.90 -19.54
C TRP A 364 11.04 1.78 -18.97
N LEU A 365 10.85 2.98 -19.51
CA LEU A 365 9.77 3.89 -19.11
C LEU A 365 8.40 3.26 -19.37
N GLN A 366 8.24 2.52 -20.47
CA GLN A 366 7.01 1.76 -20.74
C GLN A 366 6.78 0.68 -19.67
N VAL A 367 7.80 -0.09 -19.29
CA VAL A 367 7.67 -1.10 -18.23
C VAL A 367 7.34 -0.46 -16.87
N MET A 368 8.01 0.64 -16.52
CA MET A 368 7.72 1.37 -15.27
C MET A 368 6.29 1.90 -15.26
N GLY A 369 5.86 2.58 -16.32
CA GLY A 369 4.55 3.22 -16.43
C GLY A 369 3.39 2.24 -16.54
N ASN A 370 3.55 1.14 -17.27
CA ASN A 370 2.46 0.22 -17.60
C ASN A 370 2.41 -1.04 -16.72
N VAL A 371 3.51 -1.43 -16.08
CA VAL A 371 3.57 -2.65 -15.27
C VAL A 371 3.79 -2.32 -13.79
N ILE A 372 4.87 -1.61 -13.48
CA ILE A 372 5.27 -1.40 -12.08
C ILE A 372 4.33 -0.44 -11.36
N LEU A 373 4.08 0.71 -11.98
CA LEU A 373 3.28 1.77 -11.39
C LEU A 373 1.83 1.31 -11.08
N PRO A 374 1.12 0.59 -11.97
CA PRO A 374 -0.16 -0.07 -11.67
C PRO A 374 -0.17 -1.00 -10.44
N ILE A 375 0.86 -1.83 -10.27
CA ILE A 375 1.00 -2.69 -9.08
C ILE A 375 1.06 -1.84 -7.81
N PHE A 376 1.85 -0.76 -7.86
CA PHE A 376 2.04 0.13 -6.71
C PHE A 376 0.76 0.85 -6.33
N TYR A 377 0.02 1.38 -7.31
CA TYR A 377 -1.29 1.98 -7.06
C TYR A 377 -2.32 0.96 -6.53
N GLY A 378 -2.29 -0.29 -7.02
CA GLY A 378 -3.13 -1.37 -6.51
C GLY A 378 -2.87 -1.70 -5.03
N VAL A 379 -1.59 -1.76 -4.63
CA VAL A 379 -1.19 -1.95 -3.22
C VAL A 379 -1.67 -0.80 -2.33
N ILE A 380 -1.53 0.46 -2.77
CA ILE A 380 -2.02 1.62 -2.01
C ILE A 380 -3.54 1.58 -1.88
N GLY A 381 -4.26 1.27 -2.97
CA GLY A 381 -5.72 1.14 -2.97
C GLY A 381 -6.18 0.11 -1.94
N ALA A 382 -5.59 -1.08 -1.95
CA ALA A 382 -5.90 -2.13 -0.98
C ALA A 382 -5.51 -1.74 0.45
N GLY A 383 -4.38 -1.07 0.62
CA GLY A 383 -3.97 -0.50 1.91
C GLY A 383 -4.99 0.47 2.49
N ALA A 384 -5.53 1.37 1.67
CA ALA A 384 -6.58 2.31 2.07
C ALA A 384 -7.89 1.60 2.45
N ALA A 385 -8.29 0.57 1.69
CA ALA A 385 -9.47 -0.23 2.00
C ALA A 385 -9.33 -0.99 3.33
N VAL A 386 -8.16 -1.59 3.56
CA VAL A 386 -7.82 -2.27 4.81
C VAL A 386 -7.83 -1.30 5.99
N ALA A 387 -7.19 -0.14 5.85
CA ALA A 387 -7.16 0.89 6.89
C ALA A 387 -8.59 1.35 7.26
N ARG A 388 -9.46 1.57 6.26
CA ARG A 388 -10.87 1.93 6.48
C ARG A 388 -11.65 0.82 7.19
N ASN A 389 -11.45 -0.44 6.80
CA ASN A 389 -12.13 -1.59 7.41
C ASN A 389 -11.70 -1.77 8.87
N LEU A 390 -10.39 -1.72 9.14
CA LEU A 390 -9.86 -1.77 10.50
C LEU A 390 -10.36 -0.60 11.36
N ALA A 391 -10.39 0.62 10.83
CA ALA A 391 -10.94 1.78 11.54
C ALA A 391 -12.43 1.58 11.89
N GLY A 392 -13.21 1.00 10.97
CA GLY A 392 -14.61 0.62 11.23
C GLY A 392 -14.72 -0.40 12.37
N LYS A 393 -13.93 -1.48 12.32
CA LYS A 393 -13.93 -2.53 13.35
C LYS A 393 -13.48 -2.04 14.72
N VAL A 394 -12.50 -1.14 14.77
CA VAL A 394 -12.05 -0.49 16.01
C VAL A 394 -13.18 0.35 16.59
N ARG A 395 -13.86 1.15 15.77
CA ARG A 395 -14.99 1.98 16.22
C ARG A 395 -16.16 1.14 16.71
N ASP A 396 -16.43 0.02 16.05
CA ASP A 396 -17.57 -0.85 16.35
C ASP A 396 -17.23 -1.94 17.40
N THR A 397 -16.01 -1.92 17.97
CA THR A 397 -15.48 -2.90 18.96
C THR A 397 -15.53 -4.37 18.51
N LEU A 398 -15.41 -4.57 17.19
CA LEU A 398 -15.43 -5.86 16.49
C LEU A 398 -14.04 -6.38 16.12
N LEU A 399 -12.99 -5.79 16.66
CA LEU A 399 -11.63 -6.14 16.28
C LEU A 399 -11.30 -7.57 16.75
N THR A 400 -10.77 -8.38 15.82
CA THR A 400 -10.30 -9.74 16.12
C THR A 400 -8.82 -9.89 15.75
N PRO A 401 -8.05 -10.77 16.42
CA PRO A 401 -6.66 -11.03 16.07
C PRO A 401 -6.48 -11.47 14.61
N ARG A 402 -7.49 -12.13 14.03
CA ARG A 402 -7.49 -12.66 12.66
C ARG A 402 -7.50 -11.55 11.61
N ASP A 403 -8.07 -10.39 11.92
CA ASP A 403 -8.21 -9.27 10.99
C ASP A 403 -6.85 -8.74 10.50
N GLY A 404 -5.83 -8.86 11.34
CA GLY A 404 -4.46 -8.45 10.98
C GLY A 404 -3.85 -9.31 9.87
N ILE A 405 -4.06 -10.63 9.89
CA ILE A 405 -3.53 -11.52 8.86
C ILE A 405 -4.29 -11.32 7.54
N LEU A 406 -5.62 -11.18 7.62
CA LEU A 406 -6.46 -10.92 6.45
C LEU A 406 -6.11 -9.58 5.78
N ALA A 407 -5.77 -8.56 6.56
CA ALA A 407 -5.29 -7.28 6.05
C ALA A 407 -4.07 -7.42 5.12
N TRP A 408 -3.06 -8.20 5.50
CA TRP A 408 -1.87 -8.41 4.66
C TRP A 408 -2.17 -9.17 3.37
N ILE A 409 -3.02 -10.20 3.46
CA ILE A 409 -3.44 -10.97 2.28
C ILE A 409 -4.14 -10.05 1.28
N ASN A 410 -5.07 -9.20 1.75
CA ASN A 410 -5.80 -8.27 0.89
C ASN A 410 -4.89 -7.26 0.19
N ILE A 411 -3.82 -6.81 0.86
CA ILE A 411 -2.86 -5.86 0.27
C ILE A 411 -2.04 -6.52 -0.83
N GLY A 412 -1.49 -7.72 -0.58
CA GLY A 412 -0.75 -8.46 -1.60
C GLY A 412 -1.62 -8.74 -2.82
N LEU A 413 -2.88 -9.07 -2.58
CA LEU A 413 -3.84 -9.37 -3.63
C LEU A 413 -4.24 -8.12 -4.43
N GLY A 414 -4.37 -6.96 -3.79
CA GLY A 414 -4.57 -5.68 -4.48
C GLY A 414 -3.43 -5.32 -5.43
N GLY A 415 -2.19 -5.64 -5.05
CA GLY A 415 -1.03 -5.48 -5.93
C GLY A 415 -1.09 -6.38 -7.16
N ILE A 416 -1.48 -7.65 -6.98
CA ILE A 416 -1.64 -8.61 -8.09
C ILE A 416 -2.73 -8.13 -9.07
N ILE A 417 -3.90 -7.72 -8.55
CA ILE A 417 -4.99 -7.18 -9.37
C ILE A 417 -4.53 -5.92 -10.13
N GLY A 418 -3.86 -4.99 -9.46
CA GLY A 418 -3.31 -3.79 -10.10
C GLY A 418 -2.34 -4.12 -11.24
N GLY A 419 -1.47 -5.11 -11.06
CA GLY A 419 -0.56 -5.58 -12.10
C GLY A 419 -1.27 -6.24 -13.29
N CYS A 420 -2.26 -7.09 -13.04
CA CYS A 420 -3.05 -7.70 -14.11
C CYS A 420 -3.78 -6.62 -14.94
N ILE A 421 -4.38 -5.62 -14.29
CA ILE A 421 -5.08 -4.53 -14.98
C ILE A 421 -4.09 -3.67 -15.78
N GLY A 422 -2.91 -3.35 -15.22
CA GLY A 422 -1.87 -2.62 -15.93
C GLY A 422 -1.38 -3.34 -17.19
N LEU A 423 -1.23 -4.66 -17.13
CA LEU A 423 -0.81 -5.48 -18.27
C LEU A 423 -1.90 -5.61 -19.35
N PHE A 424 -3.18 -5.68 -18.98
CA PHE A 424 -4.27 -5.87 -19.94
C PHE A 424 -4.79 -4.56 -20.54
N ILE A 425 -4.65 -3.43 -19.83
CA ILE A 425 -5.07 -2.11 -20.30
C ILE A 425 -3.82 -1.37 -20.83
N THR A 426 -3.28 -1.85 -21.95
CA THR A 426 -2.24 -1.12 -22.68
C THR A 426 -2.92 -0.17 -23.69
N PRO A 427 -2.54 1.12 -23.74
CA PRO A 427 -3.23 2.14 -24.55
C PRO A 427 -3.27 1.89 -26.07
N ASP A 428 -2.46 0.96 -26.59
CA ASP A 428 -2.46 0.61 -28.02
C ASP A 428 -3.63 -0.31 -28.43
N ALA A 429 -4.35 -0.89 -27.46
CA ALA A 429 -5.56 -1.65 -27.71
C ALA A 429 -6.75 -0.69 -27.91
N THR A 430 -6.83 -0.09 -29.09
CA THR A 430 -7.86 0.86 -29.59
C THR A 430 -9.28 0.27 -29.73
N GLY A 431 -9.66 -0.71 -28.92
CA GLY A 431 -10.95 -1.40 -28.99
C GLY A 431 -11.78 -1.25 -27.73
N GLN A 432 -12.75 -0.33 -27.77
CA GLN A 432 -13.93 -0.22 -26.89
C GLN A 432 -13.73 0.38 -25.49
N THR A 433 -13.95 1.69 -25.46
CA THR A 433 -14.35 2.49 -24.30
C THR A 433 -15.53 1.88 -23.54
N THR A 434 -15.27 1.11 -22.49
CA THR A 434 -16.21 1.01 -21.36
C THR A 434 -16.38 2.39 -20.72
N ALA A 435 -17.55 2.67 -20.12
CA ALA A 435 -17.94 3.95 -19.52
C ALA A 435 -16.98 4.54 -18.45
N LEU A 436 -15.91 3.83 -18.11
CA LEU A 436 -14.79 4.27 -17.27
C LEU A 436 -13.63 4.93 -18.04
N GLY A 437 -13.75 5.12 -19.37
CA GLY A 437 -12.68 5.57 -20.26
C GLY A 437 -12.11 6.97 -20.02
N HIS A 438 -12.59 7.70 -19.01
CA HIS A 438 -12.01 8.98 -18.57
C HIS A 438 -11.05 8.85 -17.38
N LEU A 439 -10.99 7.69 -16.73
CA LEU A 439 -10.05 7.46 -15.62
C LEU A 439 -8.70 7.05 -16.16
N SER A 440 -7.63 7.63 -15.61
CA SER A 440 -6.28 7.15 -15.91
C SER A 440 -6.12 5.70 -15.48
N THR A 441 -5.29 4.94 -16.19
CA THR A 441 -4.98 3.54 -15.85
C THR A 441 -4.55 3.40 -14.38
N SER A 442 -3.77 4.35 -13.86
CA SER A 442 -3.36 4.39 -12.45
C SER A 442 -4.53 4.55 -11.47
N ALA A 443 -5.51 5.40 -11.81
CA ALA A 443 -6.72 5.57 -11.00
C ALA A 443 -7.59 4.31 -11.01
N LEU A 444 -7.68 3.62 -12.15
CA LEU A 444 -8.36 2.32 -12.25
C LEU A 444 -7.66 1.25 -11.41
N CYS A 445 -6.33 1.19 -11.43
CA CYS A 445 -5.57 0.23 -10.62
C CYS A 445 -5.71 0.50 -9.12
N PHE A 446 -5.70 1.78 -8.72
CA PHE A 446 -5.99 2.18 -7.34
C PHE A 446 -7.41 1.77 -6.93
N LEU A 447 -8.41 2.04 -7.76
CA LEU A 447 -9.80 1.69 -7.48
C LEU A 447 -10.01 0.18 -7.41
N ALA A 448 -9.37 -0.58 -8.30
CA ALA A 448 -9.40 -2.03 -8.29
C ALA A 448 -8.75 -2.61 -7.03
N GLY A 449 -7.61 -2.05 -6.61
CA GLY A 449 -7.00 -2.38 -5.32
C GLY A 449 -7.89 -2.03 -4.13
N PHE A 450 -8.56 -0.87 -4.16
CA PHE A 450 -9.50 -0.46 -3.12
C PHE A 450 -10.73 -1.37 -3.03
N SER A 451 -11.13 -1.95 -4.16
CA SER A 451 -12.32 -2.78 -4.30
C SER A 451 -11.99 -4.23 -4.65
N VAL A 452 -10.91 -4.79 -4.09
CA VAL A 452 -10.43 -6.16 -4.32
C VAL A 452 -11.55 -7.20 -4.35
N GLU A 453 -12.45 -7.16 -3.36
CA GLU A 453 -13.60 -8.06 -3.27
C GLU A 453 -14.58 -7.89 -4.44
N GLY A 454 -14.88 -6.65 -4.82
CA GLY A 454 -15.75 -6.35 -5.95
C GLY A 454 -15.17 -6.81 -7.28
N VAL A 455 -13.84 -6.68 -7.46
CA VAL A 455 -13.15 -7.17 -8.65
C VAL A 455 -13.22 -8.69 -8.73
N PHE A 456 -13.02 -9.41 -7.63
CA PHE A 456 -13.18 -10.87 -7.64
C PHE A 456 -14.59 -11.32 -7.92
N GLN A 457 -15.59 -10.69 -7.31
CA GLN A 457 -17.00 -11.00 -7.60
C GLN A 457 -17.33 -10.74 -9.07
N MET A 458 -16.75 -9.70 -9.68
CA MET A 458 -16.88 -9.45 -11.12
C MET A 458 -16.20 -10.54 -11.95
N LEU A 459 -14.97 -10.94 -11.63
CA LEU A 459 -14.24 -12.00 -12.34
C LEU A 459 -14.94 -13.35 -12.21
N GLU A 460 -15.51 -13.66 -11.03
CA GLU A 460 -16.29 -14.89 -10.81
C GLU A 460 -17.58 -14.89 -11.66
N ARG A 461 -18.26 -13.74 -11.77
CA ARG A 461 -19.41 -13.58 -12.67
C ARG A 461 -19.03 -13.73 -14.14
N LEU A 462 -17.89 -13.19 -14.56
CA LEU A 462 -17.38 -13.33 -15.92
C LEU A 462 -16.94 -14.78 -16.21
N ALA A 463 -16.25 -15.42 -15.28
CA ALA A 463 -15.84 -16.82 -15.41
C ALA A 463 -17.07 -17.74 -15.50
N SER A 464 -18.05 -17.56 -14.61
CA SER A 464 -19.29 -18.34 -14.65
C SER A 464 -20.07 -18.14 -15.95
N THR A 465 -20.17 -16.91 -16.47
CA THR A 465 -20.83 -16.67 -17.77
C THR A 465 -20.05 -17.23 -18.95
N ALA A 466 -18.72 -17.04 -19.00
CA ALA A 466 -17.88 -17.55 -20.08
C ALA A 466 -17.93 -19.08 -20.18
N PHE A 467 -17.82 -19.79 -19.05
CA PHE A 467 -17.80 -21.26 -19.04
C PHE A 467 -19.20 -21.89 -19.05
N SER A 468 -20.26 -21.17 -18.68
CA SER A 468 -21.64 -21.71 -18.76
C SER A 468 -22.15 -21.87 -20.19
N THR A 469 -21.60 -21.16 -21.17
CA THR A 469 -22.02 -21.26 -22.58
C THR A 469 -21.50 -22.51 -23.30
N GLN A 470 -20.58 -23.27 -22.69
CA GLN A 470 -20.02 -24.50 -23.28
C GLN A 470 -20.79 -25.78 -22.94
N ASN A 471 -21.95 -25.70 -22.28
CA ASN A 471 -22.88 -26.82 -22.21
C ASN A 471 -24.02 -26.62 -23.22
N PRO A 472 -23.81 -26.87 -24.54
CA PRO A 472 -24.93 -27.05 -25.43
C PRO A 472 -25.63 -28.33 -24.99
N ALA A 473 -26.70 -28.17 -24.23
CA ALA A 473 -27.62 -29.24 -23.93
C ALA A 473 -27.96 -29.97 -25.24
N LYS A 474 -27.61 -31.26 -25.26
CA LYS A 474 -28.26 -32.31 -26.03
C LYS A 474 -29.70 -31.88 -26.35
N LYS A 475 -29.93 -31.44 -27.59
CA LYS A 475 -31.29 -31.41 -28.16
C LYS A 475 -31.73 -32.87 -28.23
N THR A 476 -32.60 -33.26 -27.31
CA THR A 476 -33.57 -34.35 -27.50
C THR A 476 -34.37 -34.14 -28.76
#